data_AF-A0AAD7DTE1-F1
#
_entry.id   AF-A0AAD7DTE1-F1
#
_cell.length_a   1.000
_cell.length_b   1.000
_cell.length_c   1.000
_cell.angle_alpha   90.00
_cell.angle_beta   90.00
_cell.angle_gamma   90.00
#
_symmetry.space_group_name_H-M   'P 1'
#
loop_
_entity.id
_entity.type
_entity.pdbx_description
1 polymer ?
#
loop_
_entity_poly.entity_id
_entity_poly.type
_entity_poly.pdbx_seq_one_letter_code
_entity_poly.pdbx_strand_id
1 'polypeptide(L)'
;MASDDNTSDNNNGEVSGTIAPLVLPNQNIVAAARHYADKKRLRGEQLTEIDVFLKDPPSLRETKMMANLLALGNQVEKIVTSKAGYEVSADLETNIYKYAPAVLLSSKVTVYKGLENVPAAWAKITAVAQEALTQKRSNIKKAIRASVHGDDPEHQNIFDLAKVIVKGTQCTVNVVLCAHITLMRAVYLKVPGPKFWDKLDVRLAKIRKESGGDAGKITRAFRHILTIDQDKHSAKDYDLDEKTVDNFQQKVDNLIDVGAVDAATSAQADTTSAQGASTSVQGASTSA
;
A
#
# COMPACT_ATOMS: atom_id res chain seq x y z
N MET A 1 26.81 -76.69 -6.30
CA MET A 1 27.70 -75.52 -6.47
C MET A 1 27.32 -74.55 -5.34
N ALA A 2 27.73 -74.75 -4.09
CA ALA A 2 29.08 -74.92 -3.55
C ALA A 2 29.98 -73.75 -3.95
N SER A 3 30.09 -72.76 -3.05
CA SER A 3 31.24 -71.87 -2.87
C SER A 3 31.08 -71.21 -1.50
N ASP A 4 31.77 -71.82 -0.54
CA ASP A 4 32.17 -71.24 0.73
C ASP A 4 33.08 -70.02 0.54
N ASP A 5 33.44 -69.41 1.68
CA ASP A 5 34.67 -68.64 1.93
C ASP A 5 34.57 -67.11 1.79
N ASN A 6 34.61 -66.36 2.91
CA ASN A 6 35.89 -66.04 3.56
C ASN A 6 35.70 -65.04 4.72
N THR A 7 36.39 -65.35 5.82
CA THR A 7 36.52 -64.59 7.06
C THR A 7 37.74 -63.68 6.98
N SER A 8 37.59 -62.36 7.25
CA SER A 8 38.66 -61.41 7.66
C SER A 8 38.10 -59.98 7.52
N ASP A 9 38.23 -59.01 8.42
CA ASP A 9 39.13 -58.83 9.54
C ASP A 9 38.51 -57.94 10.60
N ASN A 10 38.83 -58.31 11.83
CA ASN A 10 38.46 -57.69 13.08
C ASN A 10 39.34 -56.44 13.30
N ASN A 11 38.97 -55.30 12.71
CA ASN A 11 39.71 -54.05 12.92
C ASN A 11 39.20 -53.33 14.17
N ASN A 12 39.64 -53.82 15.34
CA ASN A 12 39.61 -53.08 16.60
C ASN A 12 40.57 -51.88 16.48
N GLY A 13 40.13 -50.84 15.76
CA GLY A 13 40.72 -49.53 15.83
C GLY A 13 40.46 -48.99 17.23
N GLU A 14 41.45 -49.17 18.10
CA GLU A 14 41.54 -48.53 19.40
C GLU A 14 41.44 -47.02 19.18
N VAL A 15 40.22 -46.49 19.29
CA VAL A 15 39.96 -45.05 19.26
C VAL A 15 40.64 -44.52 20.52
N SER A 16 41.87 -44.05 20.34
CA SER A 16 42.61 -43.27 21.33
C SER A 16 41.79 -42.02 21.63
N GLY A 17 40.80 -42.19 22.50
CA GLY A 17 39.95 -41.14 23.02
C GLY A 17 40.83 -40.20 23.80
N THR A 18 41.33 -39.17 23.13
CA THR A 18 41.89 -38.00 23.78
C THR A 18 40.79 -37.48 24.70
N ILE A 19 40.90 -37.79 26.00
CA ILE A 19 39.97 -37.34 27.02
C ILE A 19 40.10 -35.83 27.03
N ALA A 20 39.18 -35.15 26.34
CA ALA A 20 39.15 -33.71 26.31
C ALA A 20 39.00 -33.22 27.76
N PRO A 21 39.87 -32.31 28.22
CA PRO A 21 39.82 -31.83 29.59
C PRO A 21 38.42 -31.25 29.87
N LEU A 22 37.83 -31.67 30.99
CA LEU A 22 36.52 -31.20 31.44
C LEU A 22 36.63 -29.70 31.74
N VAL A 23 36.26 -28.86 30.76
CA VAL A 23 36.20 -27.42 30.94
C VAL A 23 34.97 -27.12 31.79
N LEU A 24 35.19 -26.87 33.08
CA LEU A 24 34.12 -26.43 33.97
C LEU A 24 33.61 -25.06 33.47
N PRO A 25 32.29 -24.91 33.23
CA PRO A 25 31.73 -23.65 32.77
C PRO A 25 31.97 -22.57 33.83
N ASN A 26 32.49 -21.43 33.38
CA ASN A 26 32.72 -20.27 34.23
C ASN A 26 31.38 -19.85 34.86
N GLN A 27 31.29 -19.90 36.20
CA GLN A 27 30.05 -19.62 36.95
C GLN A 27 29.44 -18.26 36.57
N ASN A 28 30.26 -17.30 36.17
CA ASN A 28 29.83 -15.98 35.70
C ASN A 28 28.97 -16.04 34.44
N ILE A 29 29.26 -16.98 33.52
CA ILE A 29 28.51 -17.15 32.26
C ILE A 29 27.12 -17.71 32.56
N VAL A 30 27.01 -18.65 33.50
CA VAL A 30 25.73 -19.25 33.90
C VAL A 30 24.83 -18.19 34.56
N ALA A 31 25.39 -17.40 35.49
CA ALA A 31 24.66 -16.30 36.12
C ALA A 31 24.18 -15.26 35.09
N ALA A 32 25.05 -14.87 34.15
CA ALA A 32 24.70 -13.93 33.08
C ALA A 32 23.60 -14.48 32.15
N ALA A 33 23.68 -15.76 31.77
CA ALA A 33 22.68 -16.42 30.93
C ALA A 33 21.31 -16.49 31.61
N ARG A 34 21.27 -16.82 32.91
CA ARG A 34 20.03 -16.82 33.70
C ARG A 34 19.42 -15.43 33.83
N HIS A 35 20.23 -14.42 34.13
CA HIS A 35 19.76 -13.03 34.16
C HIS A 35 19.19 -12.58 32.79
N TYR A 36 19.80 -13.01 31.69
CA TYR A 36 19.27 -12.74 30.36
C TYR A 36 17.95 -13.48 30.08
N ALA A 37 17.85 -14.74 30.50
CA ALA A 37 16.65 -15.55 30.37
C ALA A 37 15.47 -14.97 31.18
N ASP A 38 15.72 -14.49 32.40
CA ASP A 38 14.73 -13.80 33.23
C ASP A 38 14.23 -12.52 32.55
N LYS A 39 15.16 -11.73 31.98
CA LYS A 39 14.81 -10.53 31.20
C LYS A 39 13.95 -10.85 29.98
N LYS A 40 14.11 -12.03 29.39
CA LYS A 40 13.30 -12.53 28.27
C LYS A 40 12.04 -13.29 28.71
N ARG A 41 11.80 -13.42 30.01
CA ARG A 41 10.64 -14.10 30.61
C ARG A 41 10.49 -15.55 30.13
N LEU A 42 11.61 -16.29 30.07
CA LEU A 42 11.59 -17.70 29.71
C LEU A 42 10.93 -18.54 30.80
N ARG A 43 10.28 -19.65 30.40
CA ARG A 43 9.63 -20.59 31.31
C ARG A 43 10.67 -21.45 32.05
N GLY A 44 10.29 -22.02 33.20
CA GLY A 44 11.20 -22.85 34.02
C GLY A 44 11.81 -24.05 33.28
N GLU A 45 11.05 -24.67 32.38
CA GLU A 45 11.54 -25.74 31.49
C GLU A 45 12.66 -25.25 30.57
N GLN A 46 12.51 -24.04 30.02
CA GLN A 46 13.49 -23.41 29.13
C GLN A 46 14.77 -22.99 29.88
N LEU A 47 14.64 -22.57 31.15
CA LEU A 47 15.79 -22.29 32.01
C LEU A 47 16.61 -23.56 32.26
N THR A 48 15.93 -24.69 32.49
CA THR A 48 16.59 -25.99 32.66
C THR A 48 17.32 -26.39 31.38
N GLU A 49 16.73 -26.13 30.22
CA GLU A 49 17.34 -26.38 28.92
C GLU A 49 18.58 -25.51 28.65
N ILE A 50 18.58 -24.24 29.08
CA ILE A 50 19.75 -23.35 29.03
C ILE A 50 20.87 -23.88 29.93
N ASP A 51 20.56 -24.32 31.15
CA ASP A 51 21.56 -24.88 32.06
C ASP A 51 22.18 -26.17 31.51
N VAL A 52 21.38 -27.02 30.84
CA VAL A 52 21.88 -28.19 30.12
C VAL A 52 22.76 -27.77 28.95
N PHE A 53 22.29 -26.82 28.13
CA PHE A 53 23.03 -26.32 26.98
C PHE A 53 24.39 -25.73 27.36
N LEU A 54 24.49 -24.98 28.46
CA LEU A 54 25.76 -24.40 28.92
C LEU A 54 26.78 -25.43 29.43
N LYS A 55 26.32 -26.63 29.80
CA LYS A 55 27.18 -27.75 30.21
C LYS A 55 27.64 -28.60 29.03
N ASP A 56 26.99 -28.48 27.87
CA ASP A 56 27.36 -29.22 26.67
C ASP A 56 28.69 -28.73 26.08
N PRO A 57 29.49 -29.63 25.47
CA PRO A 57 30.69 -29.22 24.75
C PRO A 57 30.33 -28.28 23.58
N PRO A 58 31.25 -27.39 23.15
CA PRO A 58 30.99 -26.41 22.09
C PRO A 58 30.40 -27.01 20.81
N SER A 59 30.93 -28.14 20.33
CA SER A 59 30.45 -28.83 19.13
C SER A 59 28.99 -29.31 19.25
N LEU A 60 28.59 -29.78 20.43
CA LEU A 60 27.21 -30.21 20.69
C LEU A 60 26.27 -29.01 20.77
N ARG A 61 26.71 -27.89 21.36
CA ARG A 61 25.95 -26.64 21.37
C ARG A 61 25.66 -26.11 19.97
N GLU A 62 26.68 -26.09 19.11
CA GLU A 62 26.52 -25.69 17.70
C GLU A 62 25.52 -26.60 16.96
N THR A 63 25.62 -27.91 17.19
CA THR A 63 24.70 -28.90 16.59
C THR A 63 23.26 -28.67 17.07
N LYS A 64 23.04 -28.48 18.37
CA LYS A 64 21.72 -28.17 18.94
C LYS A 64 21.16 -26.86 18.39
N MET A 65 22.00 -25.83 18.24
CA MET A 65 21.59 -24.54 17.69
C MET A 65 21.16 -24.67 16.22
N MET A 66 21.91 -25.42 15.40
CA MET A 66 21.53 -25.71 14.02
C MET A 66 20.21 -26.50 13.94
N ALA A 67 20.05 -27.55 14.75
CA ALA A 67 18.82 -28.34 14.79
C ALA A 67 17.59 -27.50 15.17
N ASN A 68 17.72 -26.62 16.16
CA ASN A 68 16.66 -25.71 16.57
C ASN A 68 16.34 -24.67 15.49
N LEU A 69 17.34 -24.13 14.77
CA LEU A 69 17.11 -23.24 13.64
C LEU A 69 16.33 -23.92 12.51
N LEU A 70 16.66 -25.18 12.18
CA LEU A 70 15.94 -25.97 11.19
C LEU A 70 14.50 -26.25 11.63
N ALA A 71 14.29 -26.64 12.90
CA ALA A 71 12.96 -26.88 13.46
C ALA A 71 12.09 -25.61 13.46
N LEU A 72 12.70 -24.45 13.77
CA LEU A 72 12.03 -23.15 13.68
C LEU A 72 11.65 -22.82 12.23
N GLY A 73 12.53 -23.11 11.26
CA GLY A 73 12.25 -22.99 9.83
C GLY A 73 11.01 -23.77 9.42
N ASN A 74 10.92 -25.03 9.82
CA ASN A 74 9.75 -25.89 9.54
C ASN A 74 8.44 -25.32 10.15
N GLN A 75 8.51 -24.76 11.37
CA GLN A 75 7.34 -24.12 11.99
C GLN A 75 6.92 -22.84 11.26
N VAL A 76 7.87 -22.02 10.81
CA VAL A 76 7.60 -20.82 10.02
C VAL A 76 6.96 -21.19 8.69
N GLU A 77 7.49 -22.19 7.97
CA GLU A 77 6.89 -22.68 6.73
C GLU A 77 5.45 -23.18 6.94
N LYS A 78 5.20 -23.90 8.03
CA LYS A 78 3.84 -24.34 8.39
C LYS A 78 2.91 -23.14 8.62
N ILE A 79 3.36 -22.10 9.32
CA ILE A 79 2.57 -20.87 9.56
C ILE A 79 2.27 -20.14 8.24
N VAL A 80 3.28 -20.02 7.36
CA VAL A 80 3.12 -19.37 6.04
C VAL A 80 2.14 -20.14 5.16
N THR A 81 2.22 -21.47 5.16
CA THR A 81 1.36 -22.34 4.34
C THR A 81 -0.06 -22.44 4.89
N SER A 82 -0.25 -22.32 6.21
CA SER A 82 -1.57 -22.41 6.87
C SER A 82 -2.34 -21.10 6.88
N LYS A 83 -1.75 -20.00 6.40
CA LYS A 83 -2.44 -18.71 6.34
C LYS A 83 -3.51 -18.79 5.25
N ALA A 84 -4.77 -18.82 5.66
CA ALA A 84 -5.91 -18.75 4.74
C ALA A 84 -5.73 -17.59 3.76
N GLY A 85 -6.09 -17.80 2.50
CA GLY A 85 -6.02 -16.75 1.49
C GLY A 85 -6.74 -15.51 2.00
N TYR A 86 -6.06 -14.36 2.01
CA TYR A 86 -6.66 -13.11 2.48
C TYR A 86 -7.93 -12.81 1.68
N GLU A 87 -9.08 -12.74 2.34
CA GLU A 87 -10.33 -12.27 1.75
C GLU A 87 -10.63 -10.87 2.26
N VAL A 88 -11.04 -9.98 1.35
CA VAL A 88 -11.47 -8.63 1.71
C VAL A 88 -12.78 -8.79 2.47
N SER A 89 -12.87 -8.24 3.69
CA SER A 89 -14.13 -8.29 4.44
C SER A 89 -15.21 -7.48 3.71
N ALA A 90 -16.47 -7.92 3.82
CA ALA A 90 -17.61 -7.23 3.20
C ALA A 90 -17.72 -5.76 3.64
N ASP A 91 -17.33 -5.45 4.88
CA ASP A 91 -17.29 -4.08 5.40
C ASP A 91 -16.20 -3.24 4.72
N LEU A 92 -15.02 -3.81 4.50
CA LEU A 92 -13.92 -3.14 3.81
C LEU A 92 -14.28 -2.91 2.33
N GLU A 93 -14.88 -3.90 1.68
CA GLU A 93 -15.39 -3.78 0.32
C GLU A 93 -16.42 -2.65 0.22
N THR A 94 -17.42 -2.65 1.11
CA THR A 94 -18.43 -1.58 1.18
C THR A 94 -17.80 -0.20 1.36
N ASN A 95 -16.78 -0.10 2.22
CA ASN A 95 -16.06 1.16 2.40
C ASN A 95 -15.30 1.58 1.14
N ILE A 96 -14.60 0.65 0.46
CA ILE A 96 -13.92 0.94 -0.82
C ILE A 96 -14.91 1.49 -1.84
N TYR A 97 -16.09 0.87 -1.98
CA TYR A 97 -17.14 1.34 -2.90
C TYR A 97 -17.71 2.72 -2.52
N LYS A 98 -17.77 3.05 -1.22
CA LYS A 98 -18.21 4.37 -0.74
C LYS A 98 -17.17 5.47 -1.02
N TYR A 99 -15.88 5.16 -0.89
CA TYR A 99 -14.80 6.12 -1.11
C TYR A 99 -14.38 6.24 -2.58
N ALA A 100 -14.61 5.23 -3.42
CA ALA A 100 -14.24 5.25 -4.83
C ALA A 100 -14.78 6.47 -5.63
N PRO A 101 -16.03 6.93 -5.45
CA PRO A 101 -16.51 8.18 -6.06
C PRO A 101 -15.72 9.41 -5.60
N ALA A 102 -15.45 9.53 -4.30
CA ALA A 102 -14.72 10.65 -3.74
C ALA A 102 -13.27 10.71 -4.26
N VAL A 103 -12.64 9.54 -4.41
CA VAL A 103 -11.30 9.41 -5.01
C VAL A 103 -11.34 9.76 -6.52
N LEU A 104 -12.33 9.28 -7.28
CA LEU A 104 -12.47 9.64 -8.71
C LEU A 104 -12.71 11.13 -8.94
N LEU A 105 -13.43 11.77 -8.01
CA LEU A 105 -13.82 13.16 -8.11
C LEU A 105 -12.77 14.09 -7.49
N SER A 106 -11.85 13.57 -6.66
CA SER A 106 -10.74 14.35 -6.12
C SER A 106 -9.68 14.59 -7.20
N SER A 107 -9.11 15.79 -7.19
CA SER A 107 -8.09 16.21 -8.15
C SER A 107 -6.67 15.70 -7.83
N LYS A 108 -6.49 14.94 -6.74
CA LYS A 108 -5.18 14.69 -6.10
C LYS A 108 -4.75 13.21 -5.98
N VAL A 109 -5.29 12.30 -6.81
CA VAL A 109 -5.16 10.83 -6.69
C VAL A 109 -3.73 10.24 -6.73
N THR A 110 -2.69 10.99 -7.09
CA THR A 110 -1.32 10.48 -7.31
C THR A 110 -0.54 10.05 -6.05
N VAL A 111 -1.20 9.93 -4.89
CA VAL A 111 -0.56 9.94 -3.57
C VAL A 111 -0.61 8.61 -2.81
N TYR A 112 -1.27 7.57 -3.33
CA TYR A 112 -1.42 6.29 -2.64
C TYR A 112 -0.16 5.40 -2.67
N LYS A 113 0.94 5.84 -2.03
CA LYS A 113 2.11 5.01 -1.69
C LYS A 113 2.22 4.89 -0.17
N GLY A 114 2.02 3.68 0.38
CA GLY A 114 2.18 3.45 1.82
C GLY A 114 1.46 2.24 2.44
N LEU A 115 0.59 1.54 1.71
CA LEU A 115 -0.15 0.35 2.21
C LEU A 115 0.53 -0.99 1.82
N GLU A 116 1.81 -0.97 1.48
CA GLU A 116 2.50 -2.00 0.68
C GLU A 116 2.99 -3.24 1.45
N ASN A 117 2.79 -3.32 2.77
CA ASN A 117 3.46 -4.33 3.59
C ASN A 117 2.92 -5.77 3.48
N VAL A 118 1.88 -6.03 2.66
CA VAL A 118 1.41 -7.39 2.34
C VAL A 118 1.07 -7.49 0.84
N PRO A 119 2.00 -7.95 -0.03
CA PRO A 119 1.81 -7.95 -1.48
C PRO A 119 0.55 -8.66 -1.97
N ALA A 120 0.20 -9.80 -1.38
CA ALA A 120 -0.99 -10.57 -1.76
C ALA A 120 -2.32 -9.89 -1.37
N ALA A 121 -2.36 -9.19 -0.24
CA ALA A 121 -3.53 -8.42 0.17
C ALA A 121 -3.64 -7.15 -0.68
N TRP A 122 -2.51 -6.51 -1.00
CA TRP A 122 -2.46 -5.31 -1.82
C TRP A 122 -2.96 -5.56 -3.24
N ALA A 123 -2.59 -6.68 -3.86
CA ALA A 123 -3.10 -7.05 -5.19
C ALA A 123 -4.63 -7.18 -5.21
N LYS A 124 -5.21 -7.82 -4.19
CA LYS A 124 -6.66 -7.98 -4.06
C LYS A 124 -7.37 -6.65 -3.80
N ILE A 125 -6.84 -5.82 -2.90
CA ILE A 125 -7.37 -4.48 -2.62
C ILE A 125 -7.31 -3.60 -3.87
N THR A 126 -6.19 -3.63 -4.59
CA THR A 126 -5.99 -2.88 -5.83
C THR A 126 -7.00 -3.32 -6.90
N ALA A 127 -7.24 -4.63 -7.05
CA ALA A 127 -8.22 -5.16 -7.99
C ALA A 127 -9.64 -4.68 -7.66
N VAL A 128 -10.08 -4.80 -6.40
CA VAL A 128 -11.41 -4.32 -5.96
C VAL A 128 -11.55 -2.81 -6.15
N ALA A 129 -10.51 -2.04 -5.82
CA ALA A 129 -10.51 -0.60 -6.05
C ALA A 129 -10.60 -0.26 -7.55
N GLN A 130 -9.80 -0.90 -8.40
CA GLN A 130 -9.86 -0.70 -9.86
C GLN A 130 -11.23 -1.05 -10.44
N GLU A 131 -11.85 -2.13 -9.99
CA GLU A 131 -13.20 -2.51 -10.38
C GLU A 131 -14.22 -1.45 -9.96
N ALA A 132 -14.22 -1.04 -8.68
CA ALA A 132 -15.12 -0.01 -8.17
C ALA A 132 -14.98 1.31 -8.94
N LEU A 133 -13.74 1.74 -9.21
CA LEU A 133 -13.45 2.92 -10.01
C LEU A 133 -13.97 2.78 -11.46
N THR A 134 -13.79 1.61 -12.07
CA THR A 134 -14.26 1.31 -13.44
C THR A 134 -15.78 1.34 -13.52
N GLN A 135 -16.49 0.72 -12.57
CA GLN A 135 -17.95 0.73 -12.52
C GLN A 135 -18.49 2.15 -12.32
N LYS A 136 -17.89 2.94 -11.41
CA LYS A 136 -18.28 4.33 -11.20
C LYS A 136 -18.04 5.20 -12.43
N ARG A 137 -16.90 5.05 -13.10
CA ARG A 137 -16.63 5.70 -14.40
C ARG A 137 -17.70 5.34 -15.44
N SER A 138 -18.04 4.06 -15.56
CA SER A 138 -19.09 3.60 -16.47
C SER A 138 -20.45 4.27 -16.18
N ASN A 139 -20.84 4.33 -14.91
CA ASN A 139 -22.09 4.96 -14.46
C ASN A 139 -22.12 6.46 -14.72
N ILE A 140 -21.05 7.20 -14.39
CA ILE A 140 -20.94 8.64 -14.67
C ILE A 140 -21.09 8.90 -16.18
N LYS A 141 -20.40 8.12 -17.01
CA LYS A 141 -20.47 8.28 -18.46
C LYS A 141 -21.86 7.97 -19.03
N LYS A 142 -22.56 6.97 -18.48
CA LYS A 142 -23.96 6.68 -18.84
C LYS A 142 -24.88 7.83 -18.44
N ALA A 143 -24.72 8.39 -17.24
CA ALA A 143 -25.51 9.53 -16.77
C ALA A 143 -25.27 10.78 -17.64
N ILE A 144 -24.01 11.08 -17.98
CA ILE A 144 -23.68 12.18 -18.90
C ILE A 144 -24.30 11.94 -20.28
N ARG A 145 -24.19 10.73 -20.83
CA ARG A 145 -24.80 10.39 -22.12
C ARG A 145 -26.29 10.64 -22.10
N ALA A 146 -26.99 10.15 -21.07
CA ALA A 146 -28.43 10.35 -20.90
C ALA A 146 -28.79 11.83 -20.77
N SER A 147 -27.98 12.64 -20.06
CA SER A 147 -28.23 14.07 -19.92
C SER A 147 -28.12 14.87 -21.23
N VAL A 148 -27.37 14.34 -22.20
CA VAL A 148 -27.10 15.01 -23.48
C VAL A 148 -28.01 14.49 -24.61
N HIS A 149 -28.35 13.20 -24.59
CA HIS A 149 -29.09 12.51 -25.65
C HIS A 149 -30.46 12.00 -25.19
N GLY A 150 -31.06 12.61 -24.15
CA GLY A 150 -32.40 12.24 -23.70
C GLY A 150 -33.43 12.49 -24.79
N ASP A 151 -34.51 11.70 -24.78
CA ASP A 151 -35.64 11.86 -25.72
C ASP A 151 -36.42 13.18 -25.47
N ASP A 152 -36.24 13.79 -24.30
CA ASP A 152 -36.77 15.12 -23.99
C ASP A 152 -35.95 16.21 -24.71
N PRO A 153 -36.63 17.21 -25.31
CA PRO A 153 -35.97 18.34 -25.97
C PRO A 153 -35.18 19.23 -25.00
N GLU A 154 -35.39 19.09 -23.69
CA GLU A 154 -34.66 19.81 -22.65
C GLU A 154 -33.53 18.94 -22.09
N HIS A 155 -32.29 19.38 -22.32
CA HIS A 155 -31.11 18.78 -21.72
C HIS A 155 -31.22 18.82 -20.19
N GLN A 156 -30.84 17.73 -19.51
CA GLN A 156 -30.90 17.69 -18.05
C GLN A 156 -29.95 18.74 -17.46
N ASN A 157 -30.47 19.60 -16.60
CA ASN A 157 -29.70 20.57 -15.83
C ASN A 157 -28.52 19.87 -15.12
N ILE A 158 -27.36 20.51 -15.14
CA ILE A 158 -26.13 20.00 -14.50
C ILE A 158 -26.31 19.69 -13.01
N PHE A 159 -27.14 20.44 -12.28
CA PHE A 159 -27.39 20.18 -10.86
C PHE A 159 -28.12 18.86 -10.64
N ASP A 160 -29.15 18.57 -11.44
CA ASP A 160 -29.88 17.32 -11.35
C ASP A 160 -29.05 16.15 -11.87
N LEU A 161 -28.22 16.36 -12.90
CA LEU A 161 -27.22 15.36 -13.30
C LEU A 161 -26.26 15.06 -12.14
N ALA A 162 -25.80 16.09 -11.41
CA ALA A 162 -24.92 15.91 -10.26
C ALA A 162 -25.59 15.10 -9.16
N LYS A 163 -26.86 15.38 -8.83
CA LYS A 163 -27.67 14.58 -7.89
C LYS A 163 -27.75 13.11 -8.32
N VAL A 164 -27.98 12.85 -9.61
CA VAL A 164 -28.02 11.48 -10.15
C VAL A 164 -26.67 10.79 -9.99
N ILE A 165 -25.57 11.48 -10.28
CA ILE A 165 -24.20 10.92 -10.17
C ILE A 165 -23.83 10.60 -8.72
N VAL A 166 -24.18 11.45 -7.76
CA VAL A 166 -23.86 11.24 -6.34
C VAL A 166 -24.89 10.39 -5.58
N LYS A 167 -25.97 9.96 -6.24
CA LYS A 167 -27.01 9.14 -5.61
C LYS A 167 -26.39 7.88 -4.97
N GLY A 168 -26.69 7.66 -3.70
CA GLY A 168 -26.16 6.53 -2.93
C GLY A 168 -24.70 6.71 -2.47
N THR A 169 -24.17 7.93 -2.52
CA THR A 169 -22.87 8.30 -1.94
C THR A 169 -23.07 9.28 -0.79
N GLN A 170 -22.01 9.55 -0.02
CA GLN A 170 -22.01 10.59 1.01
C GLN A 170 -21.67 11.99 0.46
N CYS A 171 -21.38 12.10 -0.84
CA CYS A 171 -21.03 13.37 -1.46
C CYS A 171 -22.27 14.27 -1.56
N THR A 172 -22.12 15.52 -1.14
CA THR A 172 -23.13 16.56 -1.35
C THR A 172 -22.86 17.29 -2.66
N VAL A 173 -23.94 17.69 -3.35
CA VAL A 173 -23.81 18.44 -4.60
C VAL A 173 -23.41 19.88 -4.27
N ASN A 174 -22.24 20.30 -4.75
CA ASN A 174 -21.74 21.66 -4.61
C ASN A 174 -21.30 22.22 -5.98
N VAL A 175 -20.95 23.52 -6.00
CA VAL A 175 -20.53 24.23 -7.22
C VAL A 175 -19.32 23.58 -7.88
N VAL A 176 -18.34 23.12 -7.08
CA VAL A 176 -17.10 22.51 -7.58
C VAL A 176 -17.39 21.17 -8.27
N LEU A 177 -18.26 20.35 -7.68
CA LEU A 177 -18.71 19.10 -8.29
C LEU A 177 -19.47 19.36 -9.59
N CYS A 178 -20.40 20.32 -9.59
CA CYS A 178 -21.13 20.70 -10.80
C CYS A 178 -20.18 21.14 -11.92
N ALA A 179 -19.15 21.93 -11.61
CA ALA A 179 -18.17 22.37 -12.59
C ALA A 179 -17.30 21.21 -13.12
N HIS A 180 -16.95 20.23 -12.29
CA HIS A 180 -16.26 19.02 -12.76
C HIS A 180 -17.15 18.21 -13.70
N ILE A 181 -18.40 17.96 -13.33
CA ILE A 181 -19.35 17.23 -14.18
C ILE A 181 -19.62 18.00 -15.48
N THR A 182 -19.63 19.33 -15.41
CA THR A 182 -19.74 20.19 -16.60
C THR A 182 -18.57 19.97 -17.54
N LEU A 183 -17.35 19.99 -17.01
CA LEU A 183 -16.16 19.71 -17.79
C LEU A 183 -16.25 18.30 -18.43
N MET A 184 -16.70 17.30 -17.66
CA MET A 184 -16.92 15.95 -18.17
C MET A 184 -17.94 15.94 -19.31
N ARG A 185 -19.08 16.63 -19.17
CA ARG A 185 -20.11 16.75 -20.21
C ARG A 185 -19.56 17.43 -21.47
N ALA A 186 -18.83 18.54 -21.32
CA ALA A 186 -18.20 19.27 -22.42
C ALA A 186 -17.15 18.43 -23.16
N VAL A 187 -16.38 17.59 -22.46
CA VAL A 187 -15.44 16.65 -23.09
C VAL A 187 -16.19 15.52 -23.79
N TYR A 188 -17.26 15.00 -23.19
CA TYR A 188 -18.06 13.92 -23.77
C TYR A 188 -18.71 14.34 -25.08
N LEU A 189 -19.24 15.57 -25.16
CA LEU A 189 -19.80 16.16 -26.38
C LEU A 189 -18.78 16.22 -27.54
N LYS A 190 -17.49 16.40 -27.23
CA LYS A 190 -16.43 16.47 -28.25
C LYS A 190 -15.87 15.11 -28.64
N VAL A 191 -15.70 14.22 -27.66
CA VAL A 191 -15.07 12.90 -27.85
C VAL A 191 -15.85 11.86 -27.06
N PRO A 192 -17.02 11.42 -27.57
CA PRO A 192 -17.71 10.28 -26.99
C PRO A 192 -16.88 9.00 -27.25
N GLY A 193 -17.03 8.00 -26.37
CA GLY A 193 -16.40 6.69 -26.57
C GLY A 193 -15.18 6.42 -25.68
N PRO A 194 -14.30 5.47 -26.04
CA PRO A 194 -13.30 4.90 -25.12
C PRO A 194 -12.25 5.92 -24.68
N LYS A 195 -11.85 6.85 -25.56
CA LYS A 195 -10.85 7.90 -25.29
C LYS A 195 -11.36 9.07 -24.44
N PHE A 196 -12.60 8.98 -23.96
CA PHE A 196 -13.25 10.03 -23.16
C PHE A 196 -12.42 10.41 -21.92
N TRP A 197 -11.99 9.40 -21.15
CA TRP A 197 -11.25 9.61 -19.90
C TRP A 197 -9.86 10.21 -20.17
N ASP A 198 -9.13 9.70 -21.17
CA ASP A 198 -7.82 10.24 -21.54
C ASP A 198 -7.90 11.72 -21.93
N LYS A 199 -8.96 12.10 -22.67
CA LYS A 199 -9.18 13.51 -23.07
C LYS A 199 -9.58 14.38 -21.90
N LEU A 200 -10.34 13.85 -20.95
CA LEU A 200 -10.67 14.54 -19.71
C LEU A 200 -9.40 14.80 -18.89
N ASP A 201 -8.55 13.80 -18.74
CA ASP A 201 -7.29 13.90 -17.99
C ASP A 201 -6.34 14.93 -18.62
N VAL A 202 -6.19 14.91 -19.95
CA VAL A 202 -5.41 15.93 -20.67
C VAL A 202 -5.98 17.33 -20.44
N ARG A 203 -7.31 17.48 -20.40
CA ARG A 203 -7.95 18.78 -20.19
C ARG A 203 -7.79 19.27 -18.75
N LEU A 204 -7.90 18.38 -17.76
CA LEU A 204 -7.62 18.68 -16.36
C LEU A 204 -6.16 19.06 -16.16
N ALA A 205 -5.22 18.33 -16.75
CA ALA A 205 -3.80 18.63 -16.71
C ALA A 205 -3.49 20.01 -17.31
N LYS A 206 -4.16 20.36 -18.43
CA LYS A 206 -4.06 21.69 -19.04
C LYS A 206 -4.54 22.80 -18.09
N ILE A 207 -5.71 22.63 -17.45
CA ILE A 207 -6.24 23.61 -16.48
C ILE A 207 -5.26 23.81 -15.32
N ARG A 208 -4.69 22.73 -14.77
CA ARG A 208 -3.70 22.78 -13.69
C ARG A 208 -2.43 23.52 -14.12
N LYS A 209 -1.92 23.21 -15.32
CA LYS A 209 -0.71 23.84 -15.89
C LYS A 209 -0.93 25.34 -16.11
N GLU A 210 -2.04 25.74 -16.71
CA GLU A 210 -2.38 27.16 -16.97
C GLU A 210 -2.62 27.94 -15.67
N SER A 211 -3.09 27.27 -14.62
CA SER A 211 -3.31 27.89 -13.31
C SER A 211 -2.03 27.97 -12.48
N GLY A 212 -0.94 27.30 -12.87
CA GLY A 212 0.27 27.19 -12.05
C GLY A 212 0.02 26.52 -10.69
N GLY A 213 -0.97 25.63 -10.61
CA GLY A 213 -1.39 25.00 -9.35
C GLY A 213 -2.20 25.89 -8.38
N ASP A 214 -2.44 27.16 -8.71
CA ASP A 214 -3.21 28.06 -7.85
C ASP A 214 -4.70 27.67 -7.79
N ALA A 215 -5.19 27.36 -6.58
CA ALA A 215 -6.56 26.91 -6.35
C ALA A 215 -7.62 27.94 -6.77
N GLY A 216 -7.33 29.25 -6.61
CA GLY A 216 -8.22 30.33 -7.01
C GLY A 216 -8.38 30.44 -8.52
N LYS A 217 -7.30 30.29 -9.29
CA LYS A 217 -7.33 30.24 -10.76
C LYS A 217 -8.03 28.98 -11.28
N ILE A 218 -7.78 27.82 -10.67
CA ILE A 218 -8.49 26.57 -11.02
C ILE A 218 -10.00 26.75 -10.81
N THR A 219 -10.41 27.29 -9.66
CA THR A 219 -11.83 27.57 -9.36
C THR A 219 -12.45 28.53 -10.38
N ARG A 220 -11.74 29.61 -10.76
CA ARG A 220 -12.20 30.55 -11.80
C ARG A 220 -12.37 29.88 -13.16
N ALA A 221 -11.45 29.01 -13.57
CA ALA A 221 -11.55 28.27 -14.82
C ALA A 221 -12.78 27.34 -14.83
N PHE A 222 -13.02 26.63 -13.71
CA PHE A 222 -14.19 25.78 -13.54
C PHE A 222 -15.51 26.56 -13.55
N ARG A 223 -15.58 27.74 -12.92
CA ARG A 223 -16.76 28.62 -12.99
C ARG A 223 -17.06 29.04 -14.41
N HIS A 224 -16.03 29.45 -15.17
CA HIS A 224 -16.22 29.83 -16.57
C HIS A 224 -16.76 28.67 -17.43
N ILE A 225 -16.27 27.45 -17.20
CA ILE A 225 -16.79 26.24 -17.85
C ILE A 225 -18.25 25.98 -17.46
N LEU A 226 -18.62 26.16 -16.19
CA LEU A 226 -19.99 26.03 -15.70
C LEU A 226 -20.95 27.03 -16.36
N THR A 227 -20.55 28.30 -16.47
CA THR A 227 -21.36 29.34 -17.15
C THR A 227 -21.63 28.98 -18.61
N ILE A 228 -20.62 28.49 -19.34
CA ILE A 228 -20.78 28.07 -20.74
C ILE A 228 -21.78 26.91 -20.89
N ASP A 229 -21.83 25.98 -19.93
CA ASP A 229 -22.78 24.86 -19.97
C ASP A 229 -24.19 25.30 -19.60
N GLN A 230 -24.33 26.16 -18.58
CA GLN A 230 -25.61 26.74 -18.21
C GLN A 230 -26.25 27.49 -19.38
N ASP A 231 -25.48 28.29 -20.11
CA ASP A 231 -25.96 29.02 -21.29
C ASP A 231 -26.42 28.08 -22.42
N LYS A 232 -25.95 26.82 -22.45
CA LYS A 232 -26.29 25.82 -23.48
C LYS A 232 -27.41 24.88 -23.07
N HIS A 233 -27.49 24.52 -21.80
CA HIS A 233 -28.25 23.37 -21.33
C HIS A 233 -29.30 23.70 -20.26
N SER A 234 -29.38 24.94 -19.74
CA SER A 234 -30.32 25.27 -18.66
C SER A 234 -31.03 26.61 -18.88
N ALA A 235 -32.34 26.66 -18.60
CA ALA A 235 -32.99 27.91 -18.18
C ALA A 235 -32.44 28.30 -16.79
N LYS A 236 -32.12 29.58 -16.56
CA LYS A 236 -31.29 30.10 -15.45
C LYS A 236 -31.91 30.02 -14.03
N ASP A 237 -32.52 28.91 -13.63
CA ASP A 237 -33.44 28.93 -12.49
C ASP A 237 -33.04 28.05 -11.29
N TYR A 238 -31.75 27.96 -10.96
CA TYR A 238 -31.31 27.34 -9.70
C TYR A 238 -30.15 28.10 -9.06
N ASP A 239 -30.33 28.44 -7.79
CA ASP A 239 -29.33 29.13 -6.96
C ASP A 239 -28.47 28.07 -6.26
N LEU A 240 -27.17 28.04 -6.57
CA LEU A 240 -26.22 27.15 -5.89
C LEU A 240 -25.66 27.89 -4.69
N ASP A 241 -26.05 27.48 -3.48
CA ASP A 241 -25.50 28.06 -2.25
C ASP A 241 -23.97 27.83 -2.19
N GLU A 242 -23.21 28.91 -2.34
CA GLU A 242 -21.74 28.90 -2.38
C GLU A 242 -21.11 28.53 -1.02
N LYS A 243 -21.89 28.55 0.07
CA LYS A 243 -21.37 28.47 1.44
C LYS A 243 -21.13 27.07 1.98
N THR A 244 -21.57 26.02 1.28
CA THR A 244 -21.38 24.64 1.74
C THR A 244 -20.22 23.97 1.02
N VAL A 245 -18.99 24.23 1.49
CA VAL A 245 -17.88 23.30 1.21
C VAL A 245 -18.21 22.00 1.94
N ASP A 246 -18.35 20.92 1.18
CA ASP A 246 -18.64 19.61 1.75
C ASP A 246 -17.50 19.20 2.69
N ASN A 247 -17.78 19.17 3.99
CA ASN A 247 -16.84 18.74 5.02
C ASN A 247 -16.24 17.37 4.70
N PHE A 248 -16.99 16.50 4.00
CA PHE A 248 -16.48 15.20 3.57
C PHE A 248 -15.44 15.32 2.47
N GLN A 249 -15.71 16.12 1.42
CA GLN A 249 -14.76 16.32 0.32
C GLN A 249 -13.48 17.01 0.82
N GLN A 250 -13.61 18.00 1.71
CA GLN A 250 -12.46 18.66 2.32
C GLN A 250 -11.65 17.71 3.20
N LYS A 251 -12.30 16.80 3.94
CA LYS A 251 -11.61 15.73 4.67
C LYS A 251 -10.86 14.79 3.74
N VAL A 252 -11.46 14.36 2.64
CA VAL A 252 -10.81 13.50 1.64
C VAL A 252 -9.60 14.20 1.02
N ASP A 253 -9.75 15.46 0.61
CA ASP A 253 -8.65 16.22 0.03
C ASP A 253 -7.51 16.47 1.04
N ASN A 254 -7.84 16.73 2.32
CA ASN A 254 -6.85 16.85 3.39
C ASN A 254 -6.14 15.53 3.68
N LEU A 255 -6.86 14.40 3.71
CA LEU A 255 -6.29 13.06 3.85
C LEU A 255 -5.32 12.73 2.72
N ILE A 256 -5.68 13.13 1.50
CA ILE A 256 -4.81 12.98 0.34
C ILE A 256 -3.57 13.89 0.50
N ASP A 257 -3.69 15.11 1.00
CA ASP A 257 -2.53 15.99 1.22
C ASP A 257 -1.57 15.43 2.27
N VAL A 258 -2.07 14.90 3.39
CA VAL A 258 -1.23 14.29 4.44
C VAL A 258 -0.44 13.10 3.90
N GLY A 259 -1.10 12.20 3.16
CA GLY A 259 -0.42 11.07 2.53
C GLY A 259 0.67 11.46 1.54
N ALA A 260 0.57 12.64 0.91
CA ALA A 260 1.54 13.11 -0.09
C ALA A 260 2.85 13.55 0.58
N VAL A 261 2.70 14.22 1.72
CA VAL A 261 3.83 14.69 2.53
C VAL A 261 4.58 13.50 3.12
N ASP A 262 3.87 12.48 3.60
CA ASP A 262 4.48 11.28 4.19
C ASP A 262 5.23 10.44 3.13
N ALA A 263 4.67 10.30 1.92
CA ALA A 263 5.32 9.62 0.81
C ALA A 263 6.58 10.38 0.31
N ALA A 264 6.52 11.72 0.27
CA ALA A 264 7.67 12.55 -0.10
C ALA A 264 8.80 12.51 0.95
N THR A 265 8.43 12.53 2.23
CA THR A 265 9.40 12.47 3.35
C THR A 265 10.10 11.11 3.40
N SER A 266 9.35 10.03 3.13
CA SER A 266 9.89 8.67 3.07
C SER A 266 10.85 8.47 1.88
N ALA A 267 10.54 9.05 0.71
CA ALA A 267 11.42 9.02 -0.46
C ALA A 267 12.74 9.82 -0.25
N GLN A 268 12.71 10.93 0.50
CA GLN A 268 13.93 11.68 0.84
C GLN A 268 14.83 10.95 1.85
N ALA A 269 14.25 10.18 2.78
CA ALA A 269 15.02 9.38 3.73
C ALA A 269 15.84 8.26 3.05
N ASP A 270 15.27 7.59 2.05
CA ASP A 270 15.95 6.53 1.28
C ASP A 270 17.06 7.04 0.35
N THR A 271 16.99 8.31 -0.07
CA THR A 271 18.04 8.89 -0.94
C THR A 271 19.27 9.31 -0.13
N THR A 272 19.10 9.64 1.15
CA THR A 272 20.17 10.14 2.01
C THR A 272 21.06 9.01 2.57
N SER A 273 20.54 7.78 2.65
CA SER A 273 21.27 6.60 3.10
C SER A 273 22.24 6.03 2.05
N ALA A 274 22.07 6.36 0.76
CA ALA A 274 22.93 5.88 -0.33
C ALA A 274 24.18 6.74 -0.59
N GLN A 275 24.24 7.99 -0.10
CA GLN A 275 25.37 8.89 -0.35
C GLN A 275 26.47 8.87 0.74
N GLY A 276 26.30 8.11 1.82
CA GLY A 276 27.27 8.03 2.93
C GLY A 276 28.44 7.06 2.75
N ALA A 277 28.51 6.31 1.64
CA ALA A 277 29.45 5.18 1.50
C ALA A 277 30.61 5.41 0.51
N SER A 278 30.89 6.64 0.08
CA SER A 278 31.95 6.89 -0.92
C SER A 278 32.79 8.13 -0.63
N THR A 279 33.57 8.13 0.46
CA THR A 279 34.76 9.00 0.56
C THR A 279 35.74 8.49 1.63
N SER A 280 36.77 7.71 1.25
CA SER A 280 38.07 7.66 1.96
C SER A 280 39.09 6.70 1.31
N VAL A 281 39.61 7.02 0.12
CA VAL A 281 40.92 6.48 -0.29
C VAL A 281 41.67 7.51 -1.14
N GLN A 282 42.75 8.06 -0.58
CA GLN A 282 43.98 8.58 -1.22
C GLN A 282 44.60 9.64 -0.28
N GLY A 283 45.89 9.66 0.04
CA GLY A 283 47.00 8.80 -0.34
C GLY A 283 48.22 9.24 0.47
N ALA A 284 48.99 8.28 0.96
CA ALA A 284 50.32 8.51 1.48
C ALA A 284 51.30 8.36 0.32
N SER A 285 52.03 9.42 -0.01
CA SER A 285 53.18 9.37 -0.92
C SER A 285 54.42 9.88 -0.21
N THR A 286 55.34 8.96 -0.08
CA THR A 286 56.66 8.99 0.54
C THR A 286 57.64 9.96 -0.13
N SER A 287 58.47 10.53 0.73
CA SER A 287 59.74 11.21 0.50
C SER A 287 60.79 10.36 -0.23
N ALA A 288 61.52 11.00 -1.14
CA ALA A 288 62.95 10.81 -1.39
C ALA A 288 63.50 12.08 -2.05
#